data_AF-A0A5C5V6D5-F1
#
_entry.id   AF-A0A5C5V6D5-F1
#
_cell.length_a   1.000
_cell.length_b   1.000
_cell.length_c   1.000
_cell.angle_alpha   90.00
_cell.angle_beta   90.00
_cell.angle_gamma   90.00
#
_symmetry.space_group_name_H-M   'P 1'
#
loop_
_entity.id
_entity.type
_entity.pdbx_description
1 polymer ?
#
loop_
_entity_poly.entity_id
_entity_poly.type
_entity_poly.pdbx_seq_one_letter_code
_entity_poly.pdbx_strand_id
1 'polypeptide(L)'
;MKSISWSEFRTRLIDENGLTLSSVDQFSQEIGATSPSDWLRVPDWEGLDDAELLKLFKNVPDSELVVIGEVCYAHNHDPMLVDNSYSLEQFASEYFKEFGESLFNGDVFIFSFAANYVGIFHHEGLCYEGELNLPC
;
A
#
# COMPACT_ATOMS: atom_id res chain seq x y z
N MET A 1 10.96 12.82 -0.26
CA MET A 1 10.15 11.94 -1.15
C MET A 1 9.28 12.78 -2.07
N LYS A 2 8.91 12.25 -3.24
CA LYS A 2 7.84 12.84 -4.07
C LYS A 2 6.49 12.38 -3.52
N SER A 3 5.45 13.19 -3.69
CA SER A 3 4.08 12.84 -3.30
C SER A 3 3.08 13.20 -4.41
N ILE A 4 1.91 12.58 -4.34
CA ILE A 4 0.72 12.89 -5.12
C ILE A 4 -0.36 13.38 -4.16
N SER A 5 -1.03 14.48 -4.49
CA SER A 5 -2.06 15.00 -3.58
C SER A 5 -3.18 13.99 -3.36
N TRP A 6 -3.79 13.97 -2.17
CA TRP A 6 -4.96 13.13 -1.90
C TRP A 6 -6.09 13.30 -2.92
N SER A 7 -6.33 14.53 -3.38
CA SER A 7 -7.36 14.80 -4.39
C SER A 7 -7.01 14.12 -5.71
N GLU A 8 -5.76 14.23 -6.15
CA GLU A 8 -5.31 13.65 -7.41
C GLU A 8 -5.30 12.12 -7.34
N PHE A 9 -4.78 11.54 -6.25
CA PHE A 9 -4.83 10.10 -6.01
C PHE A 9 -6.26 9.56 -6.06
N ARG A 10 -7.21 10.19 -5.37
CA ARG A 10 -8.61 9.76 -5.35
C ARG A 10 -9.26 9.89 -6.72
N THR A 11 -8.99 10.98 -7.44
CA THR A 11 -9.48 11.13 -8.82
C THR A 11 -8.97 10.00 -9.71
N ARG A 12 -7.68 9.65 -9.63
CA ARG A 12 -7.12 8.52 -10.39
C ARG A 12 -7.77 7.20 -10.02
N LEU A 13 -7.90 6.90 -8.73
CA LEU A 13 -8.50 5.65 -8.26
C LEU A 13 -9.96 5.49 -8.72
N ILE A 14 -10.72 6.58 -8.75
CA ILE A 14 -12.11 6.58 -9.24
C ILE A 14 -12.15 6.48 -10.77
N ASP A 15 -11.38 7.30 -11.49
CA ASP A 15 -11.46 7.40 -12.95
C ASP A 15 -10.87 6.17 -13.66
N GLU A 16 -9.79 5.59 -13.11
CA GLU A 16 -9.08 4.45 -13.72
C GLU A 16 -9.65 3.09 -13.27
N ASN A 17 -10.21 2.99 -12.07
CA ASN A 17 -10.64 1.72 -11.47
C ASN A 17 -12.08 1.71 -10.93
N GLY A 18 -12.74 2.87 -10.79
CA GLY A 18 -14.06 2.95 -10.18
C GLY A 18 -14.08 2.67 -8.67
N LEU A 19 -12.93 2.78 -7.99
CA LEU A 19 -12.75 2.43 -6.58
C LEU A 19 -12.64 3.67 -5.69
N THR A 20 -12.86 3.48 -4.39
CA THR A 20 -12.68 4.50 -3.36
C THR A 20 -11.87 3.97 -2.18
N LEU A 21 -11.03 4.83 -1.58
CA LEU A 21 -10.21 4.44 -0.42
C LEU A 21 -10.66 5.20 0.83
N SER A 22 -11.44 4.53 1.68
CA SER A 22 -11.94 5.04 2.96
C SER A 22 -11.38 4.27 4.17
N SER A 23 -11.23 2.96 4.07
CA SER A 23 -10.60 2.06 5.04
C SER A 23 -10.13 0.78 4.35
N VAL A 24 -9.26 -0.01 5.01
CA VAL A 24 -8.86 -1.34 4.52
C VAL A 24 -10.07 -2.26 4.34
N ASP A 25 -11.00 -2.29 5.30
CA ASP A 25 -12.19 -3.15 5.24
C ASP A 25 -13.14 -2.81 4.10
N GLN A 26 -13.35 -1.52 3.80
CA GLN A 26 -14.20 -1.15 2.67
C GLN A 26 -13.46 -1.41 1.36
N PHE A 27 -12.18 -1.04 1.29
CA PHE A 27 -11.40 -1.21 0.08
C PHE A 27 -11.23 -2.69 -0.31
N SER A 28 -11.01 -3.56 0.67
CA SER A 28 -10.93 -5.01 0.45
C SER A 28 -12.23 -5.59 -0.11
N GLN A 29 -13.39 -5.06 0.28
CA GLN A 29 -14.67 -5.43 -0.32
C GLN A 29 -14.80 -4.97 -1.77
N GLU A 30 -14.35 -3.75 -2.08
CA GLU A 30 -14.43 -3.19 -3.44
C GLU A 30 -13.56 -3.96 -4.43
N ILE A 31 -12.37 -4.42 -4.01
CA ILE A 31 -11.49 -5.28 -4.82
C ILE A 31 -11.82 -6.78 -4.68
N GLY A 32 -12.86 -7.12 -3.92
CA GLY A 32 -13.33 -8.48 -3.63
C GLY A 32 -12.36 -9.40 -2.87
N ALA A 33 -11.36 -8.85 -2.20
CA ALA A 33 -10.47 -9.53 -1.26
C ALA A 33 -11.16 -9.79 0.10
N THR A 34 -12.28 -10.51 0.06
CA THR A 34 -13.21 -10.64 1.21
C THR A 34 -13.07 -11.95 1.96
N SER A 35 -12.40 -12.96 1.40
CA SER A 35 -12.22 -14.24 2.06
C SER A 35 -10.95 -14.22 2.93
N PRO A 36 -10.96 -14.78 4.15
CA PRO A 36 -9.74 -14.97 4.93
C PRO A 36 -8.64 -15.74 4.19
N SER A 37 -8.99 -16.56 3.19
CA SER A 37 -8.02 -17.27 2.35
C SER A 37 -7.24 -16.37 1.38
N ASP A 38 -7.76 -15.18 1.11
CA ASP A 38 -7.13 -14.21 0.19
C ASP A 38 -5.94 -13.52 0.88
N TRP A 39 -5.89 -13.59 2.21
CA TRP A 39 -4.92 -12.91 3.05
C TRP A 39 -3.89 -13.88 3.61
N LEU A 40 -2.61 -13.51 3.47
CA LEU A 40 -1.52 -14.14 4.20
C LEU A 40 -1.51 -13.59 5.63
N ARG A 41 -1.68 -14.46 6.61
CA ARG A 41 -1.49 -14.11 8.02
C ARG A 41 -0.01 -14.14 8.39
N VAL A 42 0.45 -13.06 9.00
CA VAL A 42 1.83 -12.87 9.46
C VAL A 42 1.80 -12.79 10.98
N PRO A 43 1.87 -13.93 11.69
CA PRO A 43 2.01 -13.90 13.14
C PRO A 43 3.32 -13.20 13.52
N ASP A 44 3.30 -12.43 14.61
CA ASP A 44 4.45 -11.71 15.15
C ASP A 44 5.06 -10.68 14.19
N TRP A 45 4.24 -10.08 13.32
CA TRP A 45 4.67 -9.06 12.36
C TRP A 45 5.36 -7.86 13.03
N GLU A 46 4.98 -7.51 14.26
CA GLU A 46 5.60 -6.43 15.05
C GLU A 46 7.09 -6.69 15.35
N GLY A 47 7.52 -7.95 15.27
CA GLY A 47 8.92 -8.34 15.46
C GLY A 47 9.75 -8.29 14.17
N LEU A 48 9.13 -8.03 13.02
CA LEU A 48 9.77 -7.97 11.71
C LEU A 48 10.10 -6.52 11.35
N ASP A 49 11.22 -6.32 10.65
CA ASP A 49 11.53 -5.01 10.08
C ASP A 49 10.79 -4.75 8.76
N ASP A 50 10.78 -3.50 8.31
CA ASP A 50 10.11 -3.11 7.05
C ASP A 50 10.65 -3.90 5.84
N ALA A 51 11.93 -4.27 5.82
CA ALA A 51 12.52 -5.02 4.72
C ALA A 51 12.06 -6.48 4.71
N GLU A 52 11.79 -7.08 5.88
CA GLU A 52 11.17 -8.40 6.01
C GLU A 52 9.69 -8.37 5.59
N LEU A 53 8.94 -7.35 5.99
CA LEU A 53 7.53 -7.20 5.62
C LEU A 53 7.34 -6.91 4.13
N LEU A 54 8.24 -6.13 3.50
CA LEU A 54 8.20 -5.88 2.06
C LEU A 54 8.34 -7.15 1.22
N LYS A 55 9.02 -8.19 1.71
CA LYS A 55 9.17 -9.48 1.00
C LYS A 55 7.86 -10.27 0.90
N LEU A 56 6.82 -9.87 1.63
CA LEU A 56 5.49 -10.48 1.54
C LEU A 56 4.81 -10.14 0.21
N PHE A 57 5.13 -8.99 -0.37
CA PHE A 57 4.66 -8.52 -1.68
C PHE A 57 5.56 -9.07 -2.79
N LYS A 58 5.15 -10.17 -3.42
CA LYS A 58 6.01 -10.95 -4.33
C LYS A 58 5.96 -10.46 -5.76
N ASN A 59 4.89 -9.76 -6.13
CA ASN A 59 4.57 -9.39 -7.50
C ASN A 59 4.54 -7.87 -7.67
N VAL A 60 5.23 -7.12 -6.81
CA VAL A 60 5.38 -5.67 -6.95
C VAL A 60 5.93 -5.35 -8.36
N PRO A 61 5.20 -4.58 -9.17
CA PRO A 61 5.60 -4.30 -10.55
C PRO A 61 6.74 -3.27 -10.61
N ASP A 62 7.59 -3.38 -11.64
CA ASP A 62 8.63 -2.38 -11.97
C ASP A 62 8.00 -1.17 -12.68
N SER A 63 7.18 -0.43 -11.93
CA SER A 63 6.44 0.74 -12.38
C SER A 63 6.35 1.77 -11.25
N GLU A 64 5.89 2.98 -11.54
CA GLU A 64 5.57 3.95 -10.50
C GLU A 64 4.54 3.37 -9.52
N LEU A 65 4.87 3.42 -8.24
CA LEU A 65 4.01 3.01 -7.15
C LEU A 65 3.49 4.24 -6.39
N VAL A 66 2.27 4.14 -5.87
CA VAL A 66 1.77 5.03 -4.83
C VAL A 66 1.76 4.25 -3.52
N VAL A 67 2.48 4.75 -2.51
CA VAL A 67 2.52 4.14 -1.18
C VAL A 67 1.80 5.03 -0.19
N ILE A 68 0.93 4.42 0.61
CA ILE A 68 0.16 5.09 1.65
C ILE A 68 0.43 4.35 2.96
N GLY A 69 1.14 5.00 3.88
CA GLY A 69 1.33 4.51 5.25
C GLY A 69 0.54 5.36 6.26
N GLU A 70 0.62 4.98 7.54
CA GLU A 70 -0.11 5.60 8.65
C GLU A 70 0.00 7.14 8.67
N VAL A 71 1.18 7.70 8.38
CA VAL A 71 1.40 9.16 8.35
C VAL A 71 0.47 9.90 7.38
N CYS A 72 0.02 9.23 6.31
CA CYS A 72 -0.86 9.84 5.33
C CYS A 72 -2.25 10.09 5.92
N TYR A 73 -2.70 9.20 6.82
CA TYR A 73 -3.98 9.29 7.50
C TYR A 73 -3.89 10.10 8.80
N ALA A 74 -2.94 9.75 9.67
CA ALA A 74 -2.83 10.30 11.03
C ALA A 74 -2.22 11.70 11.07
N HIS A 75 -1.33 12.01 10.11
CA HIS A 75 -0.54 13.24 10.11
C HIS A 75 -0.82 14.14 8.90
N ASN A 76 -1.86 13.82 8.11
CA ASN A 76 -2.32 14.60 6.96
C ASN A 76 -1.22 14.83 5.91
N HIS A 77 -0.36 13.81 5.73
CA HIS A 77 0.57 13.75 4.61
C HIS A 77 -0.12 13.24 3.35
N ASP A 78 0.36 13.69 2.21
CA ASP A 78 -0.07 13.18 0.91
C ASP A 78 0.57 11.81 0.62
N PRO A 79 -0.11 10.91 -0.12
CA PRO A 79 0.46 9.65 -0.61
C PRO A 79 1.82 9.84 -1.30
N MET A 80 2.74 8.90 -1.09
CA MET A 80 4.09 8.99 -1.62
C MET A 80 4.22 8.30 -2.97
N LEU A 81 4.98 8.90 -3.88
CA LEU A 81 5.35 8.29 -5.16
C LEU A 81 6.70 7.60 -5.03
N VAL A 82 6.75 6.33 -5.46
CA VAL A 82 7.97 5.54 -5.59
C VAL A 82 8.17 5.24 -7.06
N ASP A 83 9.17 5.86 -7.68
CA ASP A 83 9.55 5.59 -9.06
C ASP A 83 10.72 4.59 -9.11
N ASN A 84 11.06 4.11 -10.32
CA ASN A 84 12.07 3.07 -10.52
C ASN A 84 13.51 3.53 -10.15
N SER A 85 13.70 4.75 -9.60
CA SER A 85 15.00 5.18 -9.09
C SER A 85 15.31 4.67 -7.67
N TYR A 86 14.35 4.06 -6.97
CA TYR A 86 14.52 3.44 -5.65
C TYR A 86 13.87 2.06 -5.57
N SER A 87 14.46 1.14 -4.79
CA SER A 87 13.74 -0.04 -4.32
C SER A 87 12.74 0.33 -3.21
N LEU A 88 11.70 -0.48 -3.00
CA LEU A 88 10.78 -0.28 -1.87
C LEU A 88 11.49 -0.32 -0.51
N GLU A 89 12.57 -1.10 -0.37
CA GLU A 89 13.37 -1.16 0.85
C GLU A 89 14.13 0.15 1.09
N GLN A 90 14.66 0.74 0.02
CA GLN A 90 15.28 2.07 0.09
C GLN A 90 14.23 3.13 0.42
N PHE A 91 13.05 3.05 -0.19
CA PHE A 91 11.92 3.92 0.16
C PHE A 91 11.55 3.81 1.64
N ALA A 92 11.40 2.60 2.19
CA ALA A 92 11.09 2.40 3.61
C ALA A 92 12.17 2.98 4.53
N SER A 93 13.46 2.84 4.16
CA SER A 93 14.55 3.48 4.90
C SER A 93 14.47 5.02 4.88
N GLU A 94 14.14 5.62 3.74
CA GLU A 94 13.95 7.08 3.63
C GLU A 94 12.67 7.54 4.34
N TYR A 95 11.61 6.73 4.32
CA TYR A 95 10.38 6.96 5.08
C TYR A 95 10.68 7.06 6.57
N PHE A 96 11.41 6.10 7.14
CA PHE A 96 11.80 6.13 8.55
C PHE A 96 12.67 7.35 8.89
N LYS A 97 13.60 7.75 8.01
CA LYS A 97 14.44 8.93 8.23
C LYS A 97 13.63 10.23 8.24
N GLU A 98 12.63 10.33 7.37
CA GLU A 98 11.79 11.54 7.23
C GLU A 98 10.80 11.66 8.38
N PHE A 99 10.11 10.57 8.73
CA PHE A 99 8.97 10.61 9.65
C PHE A 99 9.28 10.10 11.07
N GLY A 100 10.39 9.38 11.24
CA GLY A 100 10.80 8.82 12.54
C GLY A 100 10.01 7.59 12.98
N GLU A 101 9.24 6.98 12.08
CA GLU A 101 8.47 5.76 12.31
C GLU A 101 8.58 4.79 11.13
N SER A 102 8.35 3.50 11.41
CA SER A 102 8.40 2.43 10.39
C SER A 102 7.27 2.59 9.38
N LEU A 103 7.49 2.13 8.14
CA LEU A 103 6.44 2.14 7.12
C LEU A 103 5.23 1.30 7.56
N PHE A 104 5.49 0.12 8.12
CA PHE A 104 4.47 -0.79 8.63
C PHE A 104 4.12 -0.50 10.10
N ASN A 105 3.87 0.76 10.46
CA ASN A 105 3.39 1.17 11.79
C ASN A 105 1.85 1.36 11.82
N GLY A 106 1.12 0.56 11.04
CA GLY A 106 -0.30 0.71 10.81
C GLY A 106 -0.72 0.03 9.51
N ASP A 107 -1.80 0.52 8.92
CA ASP A 107 -2.25 0.05 7.61
C ASP A 107 -1.36 0.62 6.49
N VAL A 108 -0.94 -0.22 5.55
CA VAL A 108 -0.13 0.18 4.39
C VAL A 108 -0.82 -0.26 3.11
N PHE A 109 -0.88 0.65 2.14
CA PHE A 109 -1.27 0.34 0.77
C PHE A 109 -0.14 0.64 -0.19
N ILE A 110 0.02 -0.22 -1.20
CA ILE A 110 0.96 -0.08 -2.30
C ILE A 110 0.17 -0.25 -3.60
N PHE A 111 0.03 0.81 -4.38
CA PHE A 111 -0.69 0.79 -5.64
C PHE A 111 0.26 0.87 -6.82
N SER A 112 -0.06 0.20 -7.92
CA SER A 112 0.36 0.65 -9.25
C SER A 112 -0.85 0.70 -10.16
N PHE A 113 -1.24 1.92 -10.53
CA PHE A 113 -2.32 2.14 -11.50
C PHE A 113 -1.93 1.58 -12.89
N ALA A 114 -0.69 1.82 -13.32
CA ALA A 114 -0.19 1.40 -14.62
C ALA A 114 -0.17 -0.13 -14.78
N ALA A 115 0.07 -0.86 -13.68
CA ALA A 115 0.13 -2.32 -13.67
C ALA A 115 -1.13 -2.99 -13.10
N ASN A 116 -2.19 -2.23 -12.80
CA ASN A 116 -3.41 -2.73 -12.15
C ASN A 116 -3.13 -3.52 -10.85
N TYR A 117 -2.21 -3.03 -10.02
CA TYR A 117 -1.71 -3.75 -8.83
C TYR A 117 -2.14 -3.08 -7.53
N VAL A 118 -2.45 -3.90 -6.53
CA VAL A 118 -2.53 -3.46 -5.14
C VAL A 118 -1.92 -4.46 -4.17
N GLY A 119 -1.09 -3.95 -3.27
CA GLY A 119 -0.63 -4.60 -2.06
C GLY A 119 -1.25 -3.92 -0.84
N ILE A 120 -1.74 -4.71 0.11
CA ILE A 120 -2.31 -4.21 1.37
C ILE A 120 -1.64 -4.93 2.53
N PHE A 121 -1.19 -4.19 3.52
CA PHE A 121 -0.87 -4.70 4.84
C PHE A 121 -1.82 -4.08 5.86
N HIS A 122 -2.57 -4.92 6.56
CA HIS A 122 -3.45 -4.50 7.64
C HIS A 122 -2.71 -4.63 8.98
N HIS A 123 -2.93 -3.67 9.88
CA HIS A 123 -2.28 -3.60 11.19
C HIS A 123 -2.51 -4.84 12.10
N GLU A 124 -3.45 -5.73 11.78
CA GLU A 124 -3.62 -7.02 12.45
C GLU A 124 -2.66 -8.12 11.95
N GLY A 125 -1.69 -7.79 11.08
CA GLY A 125 -0.76 -8.74 10.50
C GLY A 125 -1.37 -9.56 9.37
N LEU A 126 -2.20 -8.93 8.53
CA LEU A 126 -2.79 -9.55 7.35
C LEU A 126 -2.21 -8.86 6.11
N CYS A 127 -1.68 -9.66 5.18
CA CYS A 127 -1.11 -9.17 3.94
C CYS A 127 -1.93 -9.69 2.75
N TYR A 128 -2.28 -8.80 1.84
CA TYR A 128 -2.93 -9.12 0.58
C TYR A 128 -2.12 -8.55 -0.58
N GLU A 129 -2.11 -9.27 -1.70
CA GLU A 129 -1.54 -8.81 -2.96
C GLU A 129 -2.45 -9.28 -4.10
N GLY A 130 -2.83 -8.37 -4.98
CA GLY A 130 -3.72 -8.70 -6.10
C GLY A 130 -3.92 -7.53 -7.07
N GLU A 131 -5.04 -7.59 -7.79
CA GLU A 131 -5.37 -6.61 -8.82
C GLU A 131 -6.34 -5.54 -8.30
N LEU A 132 -6.25 -4.32 -8.83
CA LEU A 132 -7.22 -3.25 -8.51
C LEU A 132 -8.59 -3.54 -9.15
N ASN A 133 -8.60 -4.07 -10.37
CA ASN A 133 -9.82 -4.45 -11.04
C ASN A 133 -10.08 -5.96 -10.89
N LEU A 134 -11.28 -6.34 -10.44
CA LEU A 134 -11.79 -7.69 -10.72
C LEU A 134 -12.34 -7.72 -12.16
N PRO A 135 -12.07 -8.78 -12.94
CA PRO A 135 -12.75 -8.94 -14.23
C PRO A 135 -14.26 -9.01 -13.99
N CYS A 136 -15.00 -8.10 -14.63
CA CYS A 136 -16.47 -8.14 -14.72
C CYS A 136 -16.98 -9.49 -15.27
#